data_AF-A0A0F9QJ00-F1
#
_entry.id   AF-A0A0F9QJ00-F1
#
_cell.length_a   1.000
_cell.length_b   1.000
_cell.length_c   1.000
_cell.angle_alpha   90.00
_cell.angle_beta   90.00
_cell.angle_gamma   90.00
#
_symmetry.space_group_name_H-M   'P 1'
#
loop_
_entity.id
_entity.type
_entity.pdbx_description
1 polymer ?
#
loop_
_entity_poly.entity_id
_entity_poly.type
_entity_poly.pdbx_seq_one_letter_code
_entity_poly.pdbx_strand_id
1 'polypeptide(L)' 'MLTVYAKGMVCCSVCTDLNNLKEIEFATNVQNPTEIESKWKISGEKTFKGGQSMPCPCHDNPETHKHYLLNC' A
#
# COMPACT_ATOMS: atom_id res chain seq x y z
N MET A 1 -9.08 8.00 3.22
CA MET A 1 -8.32 7.54 4.39
C MET A 1 -7.27 6.53 3.95
N LEU A 2 -6.02 6.63 4.45
CA LEU A 2 -4.96 5.65 4.16
C LEU A 2 -4.78 4.69 5.34
N THR A 3 -4.79 3.39 5.08
CA THR A 3 -4.58 2.34 6.09
C THR A 3 -3.49 1.38 5.65
N VAL A 4 -2.44 1.24 6.46
CA VAL A 4 -1.45 0.16 6.35
C VAL A 4 -1.97 -1.06 7.09
N TYR A 5 -2.31 -2.13 6.39
CA TYR A 5 -2.90 -3.33 7.01
C TYR A 5 -1.95 -4.53 7.07
N ALA A 6 -0.82 -4.48 6.35
CA ALA A 6 0.26 -5.44 6.49
C ALA A 6 1.60 -4.76 6.20
N LYS A 7 2.59 -4.95 7.08
CA LYS A 7 3.95 -4.41 6.95
C LYS A 7 4.96 -5.53 7.19
N GLY A 8 5.78 -5.81 6.18
CA GLY A 8 6.97 -6.64 6.26
C GLY A 8 8.25 -5.79 6.27
N MET A 9 9.40 -6.46 6.18
CA MET A 9 10.70 -5.77 6.18
C MET A 9 10.93 -4.93 4.92
N VAL A 10 10.50 -5.42 3.75
CA VAL A 10 10.74 -4.79 2.43
C VAL A 10 9.47 -4.52 1.65
N CYS A 11 8.31 -4.91 2.18
CA CYS A 11 7.01 -4.75 1.52
C CYS A 11 5.97 -4.21 2.52
N CYS A 12 5.08 -3.36 2.03
CA CYS A 12 3.99 -2.78 2.80
C CYS A 12 2.71 -2.75 1.96
N SER A 13 1.60 -3.23 2.53
CA SER A 13 0.30 -3.26 1.86
C SER A 13 -0.59 -2.15 2.39
N VAL A 14 -1.07 -1.31 1.48
CA VAL A 14 -1.88 -0.12 1.76
C VAL A 14 -3.25 -0.24 1.12
N CYS A 15 -4.28 0.16 1.86
CA CYS A 15 -5.63 0.38 1.36
C CYS A 15 -5.96 1.87 1.51
N THR A 16 -6.48 2.49 0.45
CA THR A 16 -6.72 3.95 0.43
C THR A 16 -7.71 4.37 -0.65
N ASP A 17 -8.43 5.46 -0.41
CA ASP A 17 -9.27 6.16 -1.40
C ASP A 17 -8.51 7.19 -2.25
N LEU A 18 -7.21 7.38 -1.94
CA LEU A 18 -6.35 8.26 -2.71
C LEU A 18 -6.15 7.71 -4.13
N ASN A 19 -6.23 8.61 -5.11
CA ASN A 19 -6.07 8.27 -6.52
C ASN A 19 -4.69 8.65 -7.09
N ASN A 20 -3.86 9.36 -6.31
CA ASN A 20 -2.54 9.80 -6.72
C ASN A 20 -1.43 8.96 -6.07
N LEU A 21 -0.64 8.25 -6.88
CA LEU A 21 0.45 7.39 -6.41
C LEU A 21 1.48 8.12 -5.55
N LYS A 22 1.85 9.36 -5.92
CA LYS A 22 2.84 10.14 -5.14
C LYS A 22 2.31 10.53 -3.77
N GLU A 23 1.01 10.81 -3.69
CA GLU A 23 0.34 11.13 -2.44
C GLU A 23 0.27 9.91 -1.52
N ILE A 24 0.03 8.73 -2.09
CA ILE A 24 0.05 7.46 -1.37
C ILE A 24 1.45 7.16 -0.82
N GLU A 25 2.50 7.31 -1.63
CA GLU A 25 3.89 7.17 -1.16
C GLU A 25 4.20 8.14 -0.03
N PHE A 26 3.86 9.42 -0.21
CA PHE A 26 4.09 10.46 0.80
C PHE A 26 3.38 10.13 2.12
N ALA A 27 2.07 9.88 2.06
CA ALA A 27 1.27 9.58 3.23
C ALA A 27 1.72 8.28 3.93
N THR A 28 2.11 7.25 3.16
CA THR A 28 2.65 6.01 3.73
C THR A 28 3.98 6.26 4.45
N ASN A 29 4.89 7.05 3.85
CA ASN A 29 6.17 7.38 4.48
C ASN A 29 6.04 8.31 5.70
N VAL A 30 4.99 9.13 5.78
CA VAL A 30 4.69 9.94 6.97
C VAL A 30 4.12 9.07 8.10
N GLN A 31 3.18 8.18 7.79
CA GLN A 31 2.51 7.36 8.82
C GLN A 31 3.33 6.15 9.26
N ASN A 32 4.09 5.56 8.34
CA ASN A 32 4.80 4.29 8.52
C ASN A 32 6.18 4.32 7.85
N PRO A 33 7.12 5.17 8.32
CA PRO A 33 8.45 5.25 7.74
C PRO A 33 9.22 3.91 7.78
N THR A 34 10.17 3.76 6.85
CA THR A 34 11.11 2.63 6.79
C THR A 34 12.38 2.88 7.58
N GLU A 35 12.66 4.13 7.97
CA GLU A 35 13.93 4.59 8.57
C GLU A 35 15.18 4.35 7.69
N ILE A 36 14.99 4.08 6.39
CA ILE A 36 16.08 3.94 5.40
C ILE A 36 15.90 4.92 4.25
N GLU A 37 16.99 5.21 3.54
CA GLU A 37 17.03 6.23 2.49
C GLU A 37 16.07 5.93 1.32
N SER A 38 15.89 4.65 0.97
CA SER A 38 15.06 4.23 -0.18
C SER A 38 13.59 4.57 0.00
N LYS A 39 13.09 4.61 1.25
CA LYS A 39 11.69 4.87 1.61
C LYS A 39 10.70 3.90 0.94
N TRP A 40 9.43 3.98 1.32
CA TRP A 40 8.39 3.23 0.61
C TRP A 40 8.12 3.83 -0.77
N LYS A 41 8.11 2.98 -1.79
CA LYS A 41 7.75 3.29 -3.18
C LYS A 41 6.68 2.35 -3.70
N ILE A 42 5.82 2.83 -4.59
CA ILE A 42 4.85 1.96 -5.25
C ILE A 42 5.59 0.85 -5.98
N SER A 43 5.24 -0.39 -5.68
CA SER A 43 5.84 -1.54 -6.34
C SER A 43 5.47 -1.53 -7.82
N GLY A 44 6.47 -1.72 -8.67
CA GLY A 44 6.27 -1.93 -10.11
C GLY A 44 5.77 -3.33 -10.45
N GLU A 45 5.58 -4.22 -9.46
CA GLU A 45 5.11 -5.57 -9.70
C GLU A 45 3.68 -5.58 -10.25
N LYS A 46 3.53 -6.18 -11.42
CA LYS A 46 2.25 -6.22 -12.14
C LYS A 46 1.30 -7.28 -11.57
N THR A 47 1.85 -8.26 -10.85
CA THR A 47 1.09 -9.38 -10.29
C THR A 47 1.60 -9.74 -8.91
N PHE A 48 0.72 -9.70 -7.91
CA PHE A 48 0.91 -10.50 -6.71
C PHE A 48 0.77 -11.98 -7.13
N LYS A 49 1.86 -12.74 -7.08
CA LYS A 49 1.99 -14.13 -7.61
C LYS A 49 0.92 -15.15 -7.14
N GLY A 50 0.01 -14.80 -6.24
CA GLY A 50 -0.99 -15.71 -5.67
C GLY A 50 -2.36 -15.70 -6.34
N GLY A 51 -2.76 -14.65 -7.08
CA GLY A 51 -4.10 -14.54 -7.69
C GLY A 51 -5.29 -14.61 -6.71
N GLN A 52 -5.02 -14.73 -5.40
CA GLN A 52 -6.03 -14.82 -4.36
C GLN A 52 -6.44 -13.42 -3.90
N SER A 53 -7.73 -13.26 -3.62
CA SER A 53 -8.26 -12.07 -2.95
C SER A 53 -7.54 -11.90 -1.62
N MET A 54 -6.78 -10.82 -1.47
CA MET A 54 -6.13 -10.47 -0.21
C MET A 54 -7.25 -10.13 0.80
N PRO A 55 -7.33 -10.77 1.97
CA PRO A 55 -8.35 -10.44 2.97
C PRO A 55 -8.24 -8.95 3.32
N CYS A 56 -9.24 -8.16 2.92
CA CYS A 56 -9.19 -6.71 3.02
C CYS A 56 -9.98 -6.18 4.23
N PRO A 57 -9.47 -5.16 4.93
CA PRO A 57 -10.29 -4.28 5.78
C PRO A 57 -11.39 -3.50 5.02
N CYS A 58 -11.29 -3.43 3.70
CA CYS A 58 -12.09 -2.60 2.79
C CYS A 58 -13.14 -3.38 2.01
N HIS A 59 -13.44 -4.63 2.38
CA HIS A 59 -14.62 -5.32 1.82
C HIS A 59 -15.89 -4.46 1.96
N ASP A 60 -15.89 -3.53 2.90
CA ASP A 60 -16.94 -2.56 3.13
C ASP A 60 -17.09 -1.48 2.03
N ASN A 61 -16.02 -1.15 1.26
CA ASN A 61 -16.03 -0.04 0.29
C ASN A 61 -15.14 -0.25 -0.97
N PRO A 62 -15.39 -1.30 -1.79
CA PRO A 62 -14.54 -1.63 -2.93
C PRO A 62 -14.57 -0.61 -4.09
N GLU A 63 -15.62 0.23 -4.16
CA GLU A 63 -15.75 1.23 -5.24
C GLU A 63 -14.89 2.49 -5.00
N THR A 64 -14.58 2.78 -3.74
CA THR A 64 -13.85 4.00 -3.36
C THR A 64 -12.43 3.73 -2.93
N HIS A 65 -12.10 2.52 -2.45
CA HIS A 65 -10.78 2.19 -1.94
C HIS A 65 -10.03 1.21 -2.86
N LYS A 66 -8.75 1.49 -3.09
CA LYS A 66 -7.82 0.68 -3.87
C LYS A 66 -6.66 0.17 -3.02
N HIS A 67 -6.02 -0.89 -3.51
CA HIS A 67 -4.87 -1.49 -2.87
C HIS A 67 -3.59 -1.17 -3.61
N TYR A 68 -2.56 -0.87 -2.83
CA TYR A 68 -1.22 -0.65 -3.33
C TYR A 68 -0.23 -1.49 -2.55
N LEU A 69 0.69 -2.12 -3.28
CA LEU A 69 1.91 -2.66 -2.70
C LEU A 69 2.96 -1.57 -2.75
N LEU A 70 3.64 -1.35 -1.64
CA LEU A 70 4.84 -0.56 -1.60
C LEU A 70 6.03 -1.44 -1.22
N ASN A 71 7.21 -1.13 -1.74
CA ASN A 71 8.48 -1.75 -1.37
C ASN A 71 9.56 -0.70 -1.13
N CYS A 72 10.66 -1.11 -0.48
CA CYS A 72 11.79 -0.26 -0.15
C CYS A 72 13.12 -0.97 -0.38
#